data_AF-R5CK67-F1
#
_entry.id   AF-R5CK67-F1
#
_cell.length_a   1.000
_cell.length_b   1.000
_cell.length_c   1.000
_cell.angle_alpha   90.00
_cell.angle_beta   90.00
_cell.angle_gamma   90.00
#
_symmetry.space_group_name_H-M   'P 1'
#
loop_
_entity.id
_entity.type
_entity.pdbx_description
1 polymer ?
#
loop_
_entity_poly.entity_id
_entity_poly.type
_entity_poly.pdbx_seq_one_letter_code
_entity_poly.pdbx_strand_id
1 'polypeptide(L)'
;MKLFISSDIEGTCGINDWDETEIGKPGYDRFALQMSREVSAACSGALETGKVEDILVKDAHDSARNIIGDELPEGVHLIRGWVTNPGSMMSGVRQCDAAAMTGYHSGAYSIGNNLSHTMNLRNQYIEVNGKYASEFMLNSMFAAYYGIPTIFVSGDKALCEEAKELIPEITTVPVFEGWGTSTISIHPKTAIRLIHDGMKEAISKDPRTCLMTLTEHFHVEIEFKDMEKAQRGSYYPGVTRVGSKRIAFDSEDYYEVTRTLYFIL
;
A
#
# COMPACT_ATOMS: atom_id res chain seq x y z
N MET A 1 -20.83 7.14 -3.79
CA MET A 1 -19.93 6.29 -2.98
C MET A 1 -18.77 7.13 -2.47
N LYS A 2 -18.24 6.80 -1.30
CA LYS A 2 -17.05 7.41 -0.71
C LYS A 2 -15.83 6.55 -1.02
N LEU A 3 -14.79 7.16 -1.58
CA LEU A 3 -13.57 6.46 -1.96
C LEU A 3 -12.45 6.78 -0.97
N PHE A 4 -11.79 5.73 -0.47
CA PHE A 4 -10.52 5.86 0.26
C PHE A 4 -9.36 5.62 -0.69
N ILE A 5 -8.33 6.47 -0.68
CA ILE A 5 -7.10 6.26 -1.44
C ILE A 5 -5.92 6.26 -0.45
N SER A 6 -5.24 5.13 -0.31
CA SER A 6 -3.94 5.07 0.36
C SER A 6 -2.84 5.29 -0.66
N SER A 7 -1.89 6.18 -0.38
CA SER A 7 -0.90 6.61 -1.36
C SER A 7 0.50 6.52 -0.79
N ASP A 8 1.34 5.77 -1.49
CA ASP A 8 2.73 5.50 -1.14
C ASP A 8 3.67 6.03 -2.24
N ILE A 9 4.99 6.11 -2.01
CA ILE A 9 5.90 6.80 -2.94
C ILE A 9 6.80 5.87 -3.76
N GLU A 10 7.21 4.72 -3.23
CA GLU A 10 8.19 3.78 -3.84
C GLU A 10 7.69 3.13 -5.13
N GLY A 11 6.37 3.15 -5.37
CA GLY A 11 5.73 2.72 -6.61
C GLY A 11 5.40 3.85 -7.58
N THR A 12 5.79 5.09 -7.28
CA THR A 12 5.54 6.25 -8.15
C THR A 12 6.34 6.13 -9.46
N CYS A 13 5.77 6.57 -10.58
CA CYS A 13 6.40 6.44 -11.90
C CYS A 13 7.79 7.07 -11.95
N GLY A 14 8.80 6.23 -12.23
CA GLY A 14 10.17 6.63 -12.51
C GLY A 14 11.07 6.74 -11.29
N ILE A 15 10.57 6.39 -10.10
CA ILE A 15 11.35 6.38 -8.86
C ILE A 15 12.34 5.20 -8.88
N ASN A 16 13.50 5.38 -8.26
CA ASN A 16 14.55 4.38 -8.23
C ASN A 16 15.43 4.44 -6.98
N ASP A 17 15.45 5.51 -6.19
CA ASP A 17 16.39 5.60 -5.05
C ASP A 17 15.71 6.02 -3.75
N TRP A 18 16.23 5.58 -2.60
CA TRP A 18 15.71 5.95 -1.28
C TRP A 18 15.78 7.46 -1.04
N ASP A 19 16.81 8.15 -1.55
CA ASP A 19 16.90 9.61 -1.46
C ASP A 19 15.75 10.31 -2.21
N GLU A 20 15.11 9.65 -3.17
CA GLU A 20 13.94 10.16 -3.88
C GLU A 20 12.63 10.00 -3.08
N THR A 21 12.67 9.21 -2.00
CA THR A 21 11.53 8.92 -1.13
C THR A 21 11.54 9.74 0.18
N GLU A 22 12.69 10.28 0.58
CA GLU A 22 12.89 10.86 1.92
C GLU A 22 12.89 12.40 1.92
N ILE A 23 12.08 13.01 2.77
CA ILE A 23 12.04 14.48 2.92
C ILE A 23 13.43 15.05 3.20
N GLY A 24 13.84 16.02 2.37
CA GLY A 24 15.11 16.74 2.52
C GLY A 24 16.29 16.05 1.85
N LYS A 25 16.09 14.92 1.18
CA LYS A 25 17.10 14.29 0.34
C LYS A 25 17.03 14.76 -1.13
N PRO A 26 18.13 14.64 -1.89
CA PRO A 26 18.14 15.02 -3.31
C PRO A 26 17.13 14.21 -4.12
N GLY A 27 16.33 14.87 -4.96
CA GLY A 27 15.36 14.22 -5.85
C GLY A 27 13.96 14.08 -5.25
N TYR A 28 13.82 14.09 -3.91
CA TYR A 28 12.54 13.95 -3.21
C TYR A 28 11.42 14.87 -3.75
N ASP A 29 11.67 16.19 -3.86
CA ASP A 29 10.62 17.15 -4.24
C ASP A 29 9.99 16.82 -5.61
N ARG A 30 10.79 16.27 -6.53
CA ARG A 30 10.31 15.84 -7.85
C ARG A 30 9.34 14.66 -7.72
N PHE A 31 9.64 13.70 -6.87
CA PHE A 31 8.82 12.50 -6.71
C PHE A 31 7.62 12.73 -5.79
N ALA A 32 7.73 13.58 -4.77
CA ALA A 32 6.57 14.07 -4.02
C ALA A 32 5.56 14.76 -4.95
N LEU A 33 6.03 15.59 -5.91
CA LEU A 33 5.18 16.20 -6.92
C LEU A 33 4.59 15.16 -7.89
N GLN A 34 5.38 14.19 -8.35
CA GLN A 34 4.88 13.14 -9.25
C GLN A 34 3.83 12.25 -8.56
N MET A 35 4.09 11.81 -7.32
CA MET A 35 3.14 11.10 -6.46
C MET A 35 1.83 11.90 -6.34
N SER A 36 1.92 13.20 -6.02
CA SER A 36 0.74 14.06 -5.90
C SER A 36 -0.08 14.13 -7.19
N ARG A 37 0.59 14.18 -8.35
CA ARG A 37 -0.07 14.18 -9.66
C ARG A 37 -0.72 12.86 -10.01
N GLU A 38 -0.12 11.74 -9.62
CA GLU A 38 -0.70 10.41 -9.80
C GLU A 38 -1.94 10.22 -8.91
N VAL A 39 -1.88 10.66 -7.66
CA VAL A 39 -3.04 10.68 -6.75
C VAL A 39 -4.14 11.61 -7.29
N SER A 40 -3.78 12.80 -7.77
CA SER A 40 -4.70 13.75 -8.40
C SER A 40 -5.38 13.16 -9.64
N ALA A 41 -4.64 12.41 -10.45
CA ALA A 41 -5.17 11.71 -11.62
C ALA A 41 -6.18 10.63 -11.23
N ALA A 42 -5.88 9.83 -10.20
CA ALA A 42 -6.82 8.86 -9.64
C ALA A 42 -8.09 9.55 -9.13
N CYS A 43 -7.96 10.61 -8.33
CA CYS A 43 -9.10 11.37 -7.82
C CYS A 43 -9.97 11.91 -8.97
N SER A 44 -9.35 12.52 -9.98
CA SER A 44 -10.05 13.08 -11.14
C SER A 44 -10.79 11.99 -11.92
N GLY A 45 -10.14 10.86 -12.20
CA GLY A 45 -10.76 9.73 -12.90
C GLY A 45 -11.95 9.15 -12.15
N ALA A 46 -11.89 9.11 -10.81
CA ALA A 46 -13.00 8.70 -9.96
C ALA A 46 -14.17 9.70 -10.01
N LEU A 47 -13.89 11.01 -9.85
CA LEU A 47 -14.90 12.07 -9.83
C LEU A 47 -15.66 12.20 -11.16
N GLU A 48 -14.95 12.08 -12.29
CA GLU A 48 -15.54 12.17 -13.64
C GLU A 48 -16.62 11.11 -13.92
N THR A 49 -16.65 10.02 -13.15
CA THR A 49 -17.67 8.98 -13.29
C THR A 49 -19.05 9.45 -12.82
N GLY A 50 -19.10 10.51 -11.99
CA GLY A 50 -20.32 10.95 -11.30
C GLY A 50 -20.84 9.99 -10.23
N LYS A 51 -20.13 8.89 -9.93
CA LYS A 51 -20.52 7.90 -8.91
C LYS A 51 -19.86 8.12 -7.55
N VAL A 52 -18.77 8.87 -7.52
CA VAL A 52 -17.99 9.18 -6.30
C VAL A 52 -18.36 10.58 -5.82
N GLU A 53 -18.75 10.68 -4.55
CA GLU A 53 -19.24 11.93 -3.94
C GLU A 53 -18.22 12.57 -2.99
N ASP A 54 -17.32 11.78 -2.45
CA ASP A 54 -16.30 12.18 -1.49
C ASP A 54 -15.08 11.28 -1.65
N ILE A 55 -13.89 11.86 -1.50
CA ILE A 55 -12.61 11.16 -1.59
C ILE A 55 -11.77 11.53 -0.38
N LEU A 56 -11.34 10.50 0.33
CA LEU A 56 -10.41 10.60 1.45
C LEU A 56 -9.08 9.99 1.05
N VAL A 57 -8.07 10.83 0.86
CA VAL A 57 -6.69 10.44 0.56
C VAL A 57 -5.91 10.33 1.86
N LYS A 58 -5.18 9.24 2.05
CA LYS A 58 -4.19 9.05 3.10
C LYS A 58 -2.80 9.02 2.49
N ASP A 59 -1.99 9.98 2.88
CA ASP A 59 -0.55 9.92 2.63
C ASP A 59 0.07 8.84 3.50
N ALA A 60 0.58 7.77 2.92
CA ALA A 60 0.94 6.53 3.59
C ALA A 60 2.44 6.24 3.58
N HIS A 61 3.28 7.21 3.23
CA HIS A 61 4.73 7.03 3.12
C HIS A 61 5.53 7.72 4.24
N ASP A 62 6.50 7.03 4.85
CA ASP A 62 7.47 7.57 5.85
C ASP A 62 6.86 8.55 6.87
N SER A 63 6.99 9.86 6.65
CA SER A 63 6.47 10.88 7.57
C SER A 63 4.96 11.15 7.44
N ALA A 64 4.33 10.55 6.43
CA ALA A 64 2.95 10.74 5.98
C ALA A 64 2.62 12.20 5.60
N ARG A 65 3.58 12.96 5.07
CA ARG A 65 3.45 14.42 4.81
C ARG A 65 3.99 14.83 3.44
N ASN A 66 3.99 13.91 2.49
CA ASN A 66 4.63 13.99 1.19
C ASN A 66 3.73 14.61 0.10
N ILE A 67 2.44 14.25 0.07
CA ILE A 67 1.48 14.75 -0.91
C ILE A 67 1.36 16.27 -0.81
N ILE A 68 1.41 16.95 -1.95
CA ILE A 68 1.22 18.38 -2.07
C ILE A 68 -0.28 18.63 -2.27
N GLY A 69 -0.93 19.18 -1.25
CA GLY A 69 -2.40 19.22 -1.18
C GLY A 69 -3.07 20.10 -2.24
N ASP A 70 -2.39 21.14 -2.73
CA ASP A 70 -2.90 22.04 -3.77
C ASP A 70 -2.78 21.48 -5.20
N GLU A 71 -2.12 20.32 -5.38
CA GLU A 71 -2.17 19.55 -6.63
C GLU A 71 -3.42 18.65 -6.72
N LEU A 72 -4.13 18.42 -5.60
CA LEU A 72 -5.34 17.59 -5.57
C LEU A 72 -6.58 18.37 -6.05
N PRO A 73 -7.58 17.69 -6.65
CA PRO A 73 -8.83 18.34 -7.02
C PRO A 73 -9.55 19.00 -5.84
N GLU A 74 -10.25 20.09 -6.09
CA GLU A 74 -11.07 20.76 -5.07
C GLU A 74 -12.11 19.79 -4.47
N GLY A 75 -12.25 19.82 -3.15
CA GLY A 75 -13.18 18.95 -2.42
C GLY A 75 -12.62 17.59 -1.97
N VAL A 76 -11.42 17.21 -2.43
CA VAL A 76 -10.72 16.02 -1.90
C VAL A 76 -10.18 16.29 -0.50
N HIS A 77 -10.40 15.35 0.42
CA HIS A 77 -9.91 15.42 1.79
C HIS A 77 -8.59 14.66 1.93
N LEU A 78 -7.56 15.30 2.52
CA LEU A 78 -6.25 14.70 2.71
C LEU A 78 -5.94 14.48 4.21
N ILE A 79 -5.68 13.24 4.58
CA ILE A 79 -5.09 12.87 5.86
C ILE A 79 -3.57 12.98 5.74
N ARG A 80 -3.02 14.02 6.37
CA ARG A 80 -1.58 14.19 6.56
C ARG A 80 -1.19 13.72 7.96
N GLY A 81 -0.03 13.07 8.06
CA GLY A 81 0.51 12.47 9.28
C GLY A 81 -0.06 11.08 9.58
N TRP A 82 0.48 10.45 10.62
CA TRP A 82 0.01 9.17 11.12
C TRP A 82 -1.11 9.36 12.13
N VAL A 83 -2.23 8.65 11.96
CA VAL A 83 -3.40 8.67 12.86
C VAL A 83 -3.18 7.80 14.13
N THR A 84 -1.92 7.38 14.37
CA THR A 84 -1.44 6.63 15.55
C THR A 84 -2.39 5.52 16.02
N ASN A 85 -2.72 4.59 15.13
CA ASN A 85 -3.55 3.41 15.43
C ASN A 85 -3.14 2.23 14.52
N PRO A 86 -3.62 0.99 14.81
CA PRO A 86 -3.26 -0.20 14.03
C PRO A 86 -3.59 -0.15 12.54
N GLY A 87 -4.52 0.69 12.12
CA GLY A 87 -4.86 0.88 10.72
C GLY A 87 -3.77 1.56 9.90
N SER A 88 -2.82 2.27 10.53
CA SER A 88 -1.64 2.86 9.87
C SER A 88 -1.95 3.50 8.50
N MET A 89 -1.49 2.91 7.39
CA MET A 89 -1.70 3.32 6.00
C MET A 89 -3.18 3.36 5.58
N MET A 90 -4.02 2.57 6.25
CA MET A 90 -5.45 2.45 6.00
C MET A 90 -6.31 3.18 7.03
N SER A 91 -5.70 4.04 7.88
CA SER A 91 -6.44 4.86 8.85
C SER A 91 -7.43 5.78 8.12
N GLY A 92 -8.72 5.51 8.31
CA GLY A 92 -9.80 6.25 7.65
C GLY A 92 -10.68 5.38 6.75
N VAL A 93 -10.18 4.21 6.31
CA VAL A 93 -10.87 3.34 5.33
C VAL A 93 -12.30 2.94 5.74
N ARG A 94 -12.55 2.76 7.05
CA ARG A 94 -13.86 2.35 7.59
C ARG A 94 -14.99 3.37 7.32
N GLN A 95 -14.64 4.60 6.93
CA GLN A 95 -15.61 5.66 6.61
C GLN A 95 -16.00 5.68 5.12
N CYS A 96 -15.46 4.75 4.32
CA CYS A 96 -15.59 4.72 2.87
C CYS A 96 -16.24 3.42 2.40
N ASP A 97 -16.66 3.39 1.13
CA ASP A 97 -17.34 2.26 0.50
C ASP A 97 -16.39 1.37 -0.33
N ALA A 98 -15.25 1.92 -0.74
CA ALA A 98 -14.19 1.21 -1.45
C ALA A 98 -12.82 1.83 -1.15
N ALA A 99 -11.77 1.04 -1.34
CA ALA A 99 -10.39 1.45 -1.20
C ALA A 99 -9.63 1.37 -2.53
N ALA A 100 -8.66 2.25 -2.70
CA ALA A 100 -7.68 2.21 -3.77
C ALA A 100 -6.28 2.47 -3.19
N MET A 101 -5.27 2.00 -3.91
CA MET A 101 -3.87 2.14 -3.53
C MET A 101 -3.09 2.74 -4.69
N THR A 102 -2.28 3.77 -4.47
CA THR A 102 -1.50 4.41 -5.53
C THR A 102 -0.04 4.50 -5.14
N GLY A 103 0.86 4.25 -6.09
CA GLY A 103 2.31 4.32 -5.82
C GLY A 103 2.79 3.26 -4.84
N TYR A 104 2.05 2.15 -4.71
CA TYR A 104 2.47 1.01 -3.89
C TYR A 104 3.56 0.21 -4.59
N HIS A 105 4.32 -0.55 -3.81
CA HIS A 105 5.43 -1.36 -4.33
C HIS A 105 5.35 -2.84 -3.94
N SER A 106 6.11 -3.64 -4.68
CA SER A 106 6.44 -5.03 -4.42
C SER A 106 7.00 -5.23 -2.99
N GLY A 107 6.58 -6.32 -2.33
CA GLY A 107 7.02 -6.67 -0.98
C GLY A 107 8.51 -7.04 -0.88
N ALA A 108 9.06 -7.09 0.35
CA ALA A 108 10.49 -7.25 0.64
C ALA A 108 11.21 -8.46 0.00
N TYR A 109 10.46 -9.48 -0.40
CA TYR A 109 10.97 -10.70 -1.04
C TYR A 109 11.13 -10.57 -2.57
N SER A 110 10.55 -9.54 -3.16
CA SER A 110 10.40 -9.37 -4.60
C SER A 110 11.59 -8.64 -5.21
N ILE A 111 11.94 -9.04 -6.43
CA ILE A 111 12.93 -8.37 -7.29
C ILE A 111 12.28 -7.36 -8.26
N GLY A 112 10.95 -7.20 -8.20
CA GLY A 112 10.19 -6.37 -9.13
C GLY A 112 10.32 -4.86 -8.89
N ASN A 113 10.80 -4.48 -7.71
CA ASN A 113 11.09 -3.10 -7.32
C ASN A 113 12.40 -3.10 -6.52
N ASN A 114 13.30 -2.18 -6.81
CA ASN A 114 14.58 -2.08 -6.10
C ASN A 114 14.47 -1.39 -4.73
N LEU A 115 13.31 -0.80 -4.42
CA LEU A 115 12.90 -0.25 -3.13
C LEU A 115 12.00 -1.24 -2.35
N SER A 116 11.96 -2.51 -2.77
CA SER A 116 11.07 -3.50 -2.18
C SER A 116 11.32 -3.70 -0.68
N HIS A 117 10.25 -3.59 0.08
CA HIS A 117 10.23 -3.81 1.52
C HIS A 117 8.79 -4.13 1.96
N THR A 118 8.57 -4.38 3.26
CA THR A 118 7.21 -4.54 3.79
C THR A 118 7.13 -3.83 5.14
N MET A 119 6.34 -2.78 5.27
CA MET A 119 6.11 -1.90 6.43
C MET A 119 7.30 -1.06 6.89
N ASN A 120 8.53 -1.58 6.78
CA ASN A 120 9.78 -0.89 7.12
C ASN A 120 11.00 -1.65 6.60
N LEU A 121 12.19 -1.04 6.75
CA LEU A 121 13.45 -1.60 6.28
C LEU A 121 14.15 -2.56 7.28
N ARG A 122 13.52 -2.89 8.41
CA ARG A 122 14.13 -3.69 9.49
C ARG A 122 13.73 -5.16 9.42
N ASN A 123 12.67 -5.49 8.70
CA ASN A 123 12.31 -6.87 8.39
C ASN A 123 12.99 -7.33 7.09
N GLN A 124 13.24 -8.63 7.01
CA GLN A 124 13.59 -9.33 5.78
C GLN A 124 12.32 -9.66 4.99
N TYR A 125 11.28 -10.11 5.69
CA TYR A 125 9.96 -10.34 5.13
C TYR A 125 8.91 -10.53 6.24
N ILE A 126 7.65 -10.48 5.83
CA ILE A 126 6.49 -10.93 6.60
C ILE A 126 5.83 -12.05 5.77
N GLU A 127 5.44 -13.14 6.42
CA GLU A 127 4.62 -14.20 5.83
C GLU A 127 3.26 -14.25 6.52
N VAL A 128 2.19 -14.46 5.74
CA VAL A 128 0.85 -14.75 6.23
C VAL A 128 0.37 -16.03 5.57
N ASN A 129 0.10 -17.07 6.38
CA ASN A 129 -0.32 -18.39 5.92
C ASN A 129 0.61 -18.99 4.85
N GLY A 130 1.93 -18.84 5.04
CA GLY A 130 2.98 -19.36 4.14
C GLY A 130 3.16 -18.60 2.84
N LYS A 131 2.54 -17.42 2.70
CA LYS A 131 2.75 -16.50 1.57
C LYS A 131 3.47 -15.25 2.05
N TYR A 132 4.53 -14.85 1.35
CA TYR A 132 5.17 -13.56 1.61
C TYR A 132 4.21 -12.42 1.33
N ALA A 133 4.18 -11.44 2.22
CA ALA A 133 3.25 -10.34 2.17
C ALA A 133 3.92 -9.06 1.66
N SER A 134 3.27 -8.42 0.67
CA SER A 134 3.44 -7.00 0.36
C SER A 134 2.61 -6.14 1.31
N GLU A 135 2.89 -4.84 1.35
CA GLU A 135 2.01 -3.89 2.04
C GLU A 135 0.63 -3.83 1.39
N PHE A 136 0.55 -4.01 0.07
CA PHE A 136 -0.73 -4.14 -0.64
C PHE A 136 -1.56 -5.30 -0.09
N MET A 137 -0.97 -6.48 0.11
CA MET A 137 -1.65 -7.64 0.67
C MET A 137 -2.15 -7.35 2.08
N LEU A 138 -1.29 -6.85 2.97
CA LEU A 138 -1.63 -6.54 4.36
C LEU A 138 -2.74 -5.49 4.47
N ASN A 139 -2.63 -4.42 3.68
CA ASN A 139 -3.59 -3.33 3.68
C ASN A 139 -4.93 -3.71 3.03
N SER A 140 -4.91 -4.57 2.02
CA SER A 140 -6.13 -5.08 1.38
C SER A 140 -6.88 -6.05 2.30
N MET A 141 -6.17 -6.88 3.06
CA MET A 141 -6.77 -7.68 4.12
C MET A 141 -7.39 -6.80 5.22
N PHE A 142 -6.77 -5.66 5.56
CA PHE A 142 -7.33 -4.72 6.55
C PHE A 142 -8.60 -4.04 6.04
N ALA A 143 -8.66 -3.65 4.77
CA ALA A 143 -9.88 -3.13 4.15
C ALA A 143 -10.99 -4.20 4.15
N ALA A 144 -10.65 -5.43 3.74
CA ALA A 144 -11.58 -6.55 3.69
C ALA A 144 -12.13 -6.95 5.07
N TYR A 145 -11.34 -6.80 6.13
CA TYR A 145 -11.79 -7.00 7.52
C TYR A 145 -12.99 -6.11 7.87
N TYR A 146 -13.06 -4.91 7.31
CA TYR A 146 -14.20 -4.01 7.45
C TYR A 146 -15.25 -4.14 6.34
N GLY A 147 -15.14 -5.16 5.48
CA GLY A 147 -16.04 -5.36 4.34
C GLY A 147 -15.82 -4.37 3.20
N ILE A 148 -14.67 -3.68 3.15
CA ILE A 148 -14.35 -2.67 2.15
C ILE A 148 -13.48 -3.29 1.04
N PRO A 149 -13.94 -3.30 -0.22
CA PRO A 149 -13.17 -3.85 -1.34
C PRO A 149 -12.04 -2.92 -1.78
N THR A 150 -10.87 -3.49 -2.10
CA THR A 150 -9.77 -2.77 -2.77
C THR A 150 -9.92 -2.89 -4.29
N ILE A 151 -10.33 -1.81 -4.96
CA ILE A 151 -10.76 -1.84 -6.38
C ILE A 151 -9.65 -1.48 -7.37
N PHE A 152 -8.58 -0.84 -6.90
CA PHE A 152 -7.53 -0.29 -7.74
C PHE A 152 -6.16 -0.32 -7.06
N VAL A 153 -5.11 -0.63 -7.83
CA VAL A 153 -3.72 -0.40 -7.43
C VAL A 153 -2.86 0.15 -8.58
N SER A 154 -2.00 1.12 -8.31
CA SER A 154 -0.88 1.49 -9.20
C SER A 154 0.47 1.32 -8.50
N GLY A 155 1.49 0.95 -9.28
CA GLY A 155 2.82 0.63 -8.74
C GLY A 155 3.74 -0.03 -9.76
N ASP A 156 4.71 -0.79 -9.28
CA ASP A 156 5.51 -1.65 -10.17
C ASP A 156 4.71 -2.82 -10.74
N LYS A 157 5.22 -3.39 -11.84
CA LYS A 157 4.57 -4.47 -12.57
C LYS A 157 4.38 -5.74 -11.75
N ALA A 158 5.37 -6.14 -10.94
CA ALA A 158 5.28 -7.36 -10.16
C ALA A 158 4.22 -7.25 -9.05
N LEU A 159 4.10 -6.07 -8.43
CA LEU A 159 2.99 -5.78 -7.53
C LEU A 159 1.63 -5.89 -8.23
N CYS A 160 1.51 -5.33 -9.44
CA CYS A 160 0.25 -5.40 -10.20
C CYS A 160 -0.13 -6.85 -10.55
N GLU A 161 0.85 -7.70 -10.82
CA GLU A 161 0.64 -9.13 -11.04
C GLU A 161 0.19 -9.83 -9.75
N GLU A 162 0.88 -9.62 -8.62
CA GLU A 162 0.50 -10.11 -7.29
C GLU A 162 -0.93 -9.67 -6.93
N ALA A 163 -1.27 -8.40 -7.18
CA ALA A 163 -2.59 -7.86 -6.88
C ALA A 163 -3.72 -8.59 -7.62
N LYS A 164 -3.50 -8.98 -8.89
CA LYS A 164 -4.47 -9.77 -9.66
C LYS A 164 -4.56 -11.22 -9.19
N GLU A 165 -3.49 -11.79 -8.66
CA GLU A 165 -3.55 -13.12 -8.05
C GLU A 165 -4.38 -13.11 -6.75
N LEU A 166 -4.29 -12.03 -5.97
CA LEU A 166 -5.04 -11.87 -4.73
C LEU A 166 -6.50 -11.43 -4.95
N ILE A 167 -6.73 -10.52 -5.89
CA ILE A 167 -8.04 -9.95 -6.21
C ILE A 167 -8.20 -9.95 -7.74
N PRO A 168 -8.73 -11.03 -8.35
CA PRO A 168 -8.77 -11.18 -9.81
C PRO A 168 -9.47 -10.04 -10.57
N GLU A 169 -10.46 -9.39 -9.95
CA GLU A 169 -11.26 -8.33 -10.55
C GLU A 169 -10.67 -6.92 -10.34
N ILE A 170 -9.55 -6.81 -9.61
CA ILE A 170 -8.90 -5.51 -9.34
C ILE A 170 -8.39 -4.88 -10.63
N THR A 171 -8.52 -3.56 -10.71
CA THR A 171 -7.91 -2.80 -11.80
C THR A 171 -6.48 -2.41 -11.40
N THR A 172 -5.50 -2.71 -12.24
CA THR A 172 -4.09 -2.45 -11.94
C THR A 172 -3.43 -1.57 -13.00
N VAL A 173 -2.58 -0.64 -12.59
CA VAL A 173 -1.79 0.20 -13.50
C VAL A 173 -0.30 0.08 -13.18
N PRO A 174 0.46 -0.75 -13.92
CA PRO A 174 1.90 -0.81 -13.78
C PRO A 174 2.55 0.42 -14.41
N VAL A 175 3.40 1.13 -13.67
CA VAL A 175 4.08 2.36 -14.11
C VAL A 175 5.59 2.18 -14.33
N PHE A 176 6.16 1.08 -13.85
CA PHE A 176 7.50 0.62 -14.20
C PHE A 176 7.67 -0.87 -13.91
N GLU A 177 8.80 -1.42 -14.36
CA GLU A 177 9.27 -2.74 -13.93
C GLU A 177 10.73 -2.65 -13.46
N GLY A 178 11.09 -3.41 -12.44
CA GLY A 178 12.46 -3.52 -11.95
C GLY A 178 13.35 -4.30 -12.91
N TRP A 179 14.60 -3.86 -13.00
CA TRP A 179 15.71 -4.55 -13.66
C TRP A 179 16.95 -4.44 -12.79
N GLY A 180 17.18 -5.46 -11.96
CA GLY A 180 18.27 -5.43 -10.99
C GLY A 180 18.07 -4.27 -10.00
N THR A 181 19.05 -3.38 -9.88
CA THR A 181 18.96 -2.16 -9.05
C THR A 181 18.48 -0.92 -9.82
N SER A 182 17.94 -1.12 -11.02
CA SER A 182 17.42 -0.06 -11.90
C SER A 182 15.95 -0.32 -12.23
N THR A 183 15.25 0.66 -12.80
CA THR A 183 13.87 0.49 -13.29
C THR A 183 13.76 0.86 -14.78
N ILE A 184 12.87 0.16 -15.49
CA ILE A 184 12.32 0.62 -16.78
C ILE A 184 10.96 1.25 -16.49
N SER A 185 10.87 2.57 -16.61
CA SER A 185 9.63 3.30 -16.38
C SER A 185 9.01 3.84 -17.66
N ILE A 186 7.67 3.90 -17.68
CA ILE A 186 6.95 4.64 -18.71
C ILE A 186 7.14 6.15 -18.53
N HIS A 187 6.69 6.93 -19.49
CA HIS A 187 6.72 8.38 -19.36
C HIS A 187 5.77 8.84 -18.22
N PRO A 188 6.16 9.76 -17.30
CA PRO A 188 5.32 10.18 -16.17
C PRO A 188 3.94 10.72 -16.55
N LYS A 189 3.83 11.49 -17.64
CA LYS A 189 2.53 11.92 -18.21
C LYS A 189 1.67 10.75 -18.71
N THR A 190 2.29 9.66 -19.17
CA THR A 190 1.57 8.44 -19.54
C THR A 190 1.05 7.74 -18.30
N ALA A 191 1.84 7.64 -17.21
CA ALA A 191 1.37 7.09 -15.94
C ALA A 191 0.15 7.85 -15.40
N ILE A 192 0.21 9.19 -15.37
CA ILE A 192 -0.93 10.05 -14.99
C ILE A 192 -2.19 9.69 -15.79
N ARG A 193 -2.09 9.61 -17.12
CA ARG A 193 -3.24 9.26 -17.98
C ARG A 193 -3.75 7.86 -17.71
N LEU A 194 -2.87 6.87 -17.55
CA LEU A 194 -3.28 5.48 -17.30
C LEU A 194 -3.91 5.31 -15.92
N ILE A 195 -3.42 6.00 -14.90
CA ILE A 195 -4.00 5.97 -13.56
C ILE A 195 -5.38 6.63 -13.56
N HIS A 196 -5.52 7.76 -14.25
CA HIS A 196 -6.83 8.39 -14.47
C HIS A 196 -7.83 7.43 -15.12
N ASP A 197 -7.46 6.83 -16.26
CA ASP A 197 -8.33 5.94 -17.02
C ASP A 197 -8.63 4.64 -16.25
N GLY A 198 -7.62 4.09 -15.56
CA GLY A 198 -7.74 2.88 -14.74
C GLY A 198 -8.63 3.09 -13.50
N MET A 199 -8.56 4.25 -12.85
CA MET A 199 -9.49 4.56 -11.76
C MET A 199 -10.93 4.68 -12.26
N LYS A 200 -11.12 5.33 -13.42
CA LYS A 200 -12.43 5.44 -14.07
C LYS A 200 -13.02 4.07 -14.41
N GLU A 201 -12.17 3.16 -14.89
CA GLU A 201 -12.54 1.75 -15.10
C GLU A 201 -12.93 1.06 -13.78
N ALA A 202 -12.10 1.18 -12.74
CA ALA A 202 -12.34 0.56 -11.44
C ALA A 202 -13.70 0.96 -10.84
N ILE A 203 -14.03 2.26 -10.87
CA ILE A 203 -15.30 2.82 -10.38
C ILE A 203 -16.49 2.43 -11.28
N SER A 204 -16.23 2.07 -12.54
CA SER A 204 -17.28 1.62 -13.45
C SER A 204 -17.77 0.20 -13.16
N LYS A 205 -16.92 -0.64 -12.54
CA LYS A 205 -17.23 -2.02 -12.13
C LYS A 205 -18.06 -2.06 -10.83
N ASP A 206 -18.61 -3.24 -10.51
CA ASP A 206 -19.21 -3.48 -9.19
C ASP A 206 -18.09 -3.69 -8.15
N PRO A 207 -17.91 -2.79 -7.16
CA PRO A 207 -16.79 -2.88 -6.23
C PRO A 207 -16.81 -4.18 -5.41
N ARG A 208 -17.98 -4.81 -5.23
CA ARG A 208 -18.10 -6.07 -4.46
C ARG A 208 -17.36 -7.24 -5.08
N THR A 209 -17.10 -7.21 -6.39
CA THR A 209 -16.33 -8.27 -7.04
C THR A 209 -14.84 -8.23 -6.63
N CYS A 210 -14.38 -7.11 -6.07
CA CYS A 210 -13.04 -6.94 -5.52
C CYS A 210 -12.96 -7.17 -4.01
N LEU A 211 -14.06 -7.60 -3.35
CA LEU A 211 -14.03 -7.87 -1.92
C LEU A 211 -13.27 -9.16 -1.64
N MET A 212 -12.10 -9.04 -1.03
CA MET A 212 -11.29 -10.19 -0.62
C MET A 212 -12.00 -10.99 0.46
N THR A 213 -12.02 -12.32 0.30
CA THR A 213 -12.45 -13.22 1.38
C THR A 213 -11.28 -13.49 2.30
N LEU A 214 -11.40 -13.10 3.57
CA LEU A 214 -10.42 -13.39 4.59
C LEU A 214 -10.49 -14.86 5.03
N THR A 215 -9.33 -15.43 5.35
CA THR A 215 -9.25 -16.72 6.02
C THR A 215 -9.70 -16.61 7.48
N GLU A 216 -10.22 -17.69 8.05
CA GLU A 216 -10.64 -17.73 9.46
C GLU A 216 -9.45 -17.75 10.44
N HIS A 217 -8.25 -18.09 9.96
CA HIS A 217 -7.03 -18.19 10.76
C HIS A 217 -5.84 -17.59 10.03
N PHE A 218 -5.01 -16.87 10.76
CA PHE A 218 -3.79 -16.20 10.30
C PHE A 218 -2.61 -16.68 11.10
N HIS A 219 -1.76 -17.50 10.48
CA HIS A 219 -0.41 -17.77 10.96
C HIS A 219 0.53 -16.73 10.34
N VAL A 220 1.17 -15.91 11.18
CA VAL A 220 2.04 -14.82 10.73
C VAL A 220 3.45 -15.06 11.21
N GLU A 221 4.41 -15.09 10.28
CA GLU A 221 5.83 -15.09 10.59
C GLU A 221 6.47 -13.76 10.20
N ILE A 222 7.40 -13.26 11.03
CA ILE A 222 8.21 -12.09 10.71
C ILE A 222 9.67 -12.47 10.90
N GLU A 223 10.45 -12.37 9.82
CA GLU A 223 11.90 -12.47 9.89
C GLU A 223 12.53 -11.08 9.85
N PHE A 224 13.42 -10.81 10.81
CA PHE A 224 14.11 -9.53 10.94
C PHE A 224 15.52 -9.57 10.38
N LYS A 225 16.07 -8.40 10.03
CA LYS A 225 17.49 -8.28 9.68
C LYS A 225 18.39 -8.53 10.89
N ASP A 226 17.93 -8.15 12.09
CA ASP A 226 18.66 -8.23 13.35
C ASP A 226 17.96 -9.10 14.40
N MET A 227 18.74 -9.91 15.12
CA MET A 227 18.22 -10.81 16.16
C MET A 227 17.59 -10.06 17.35
N GLU A 228 18.04 -8.84 17.63
CA GLU A 228 17.50 -8.01 18.72
C GLU A 228 16.02 -7.71 18.51
N LYS A 229 15.61 -7.45 17.26
CA LYS A 229 14.21 -7.15 16.92
C LYS A 229 13.31 -8.36 17.16
N ALA A 230 13.76 -9.55 16.75
CA ALA A 230 13.08 -10.80 17.05
C ALA A 230 12.97 -11.05 18.56
N GLN A 231 14.06 -10.83 19.31
CA GLN A 231 14.09 -11.00 20.76
C GLN A 231 13.14 -10.04 21.48
N ARG A 232 13.06 -8.77 21.03
CA ARG A 232 12.12 -7.80 21.58
C ARG A 232 10.67 -8.16 21.23
N GLY A 233 10.40 -8.49 19.97
CA GLY A 233 9.08 -8.87 19.49
C GLY A 233 8.51 -10.11 20.19
N SER A 234 9.36 -11.08 20.55
CA SER A 234 8.93 -12.29 21.26
C SER A 234 8.44 -12.08 22.70
N TYR A 235 8.60 -10.87 23.26
CA TYR A 235 8.01 -10.52 24.55
C TYR A 235 6.59 -9.94 24.42
N TYR A 236 6.09 -9.70 23.21
CA TYR A 236 4.70 -9.32 22.99
C TYR A 236 3.77 -10.52 23.26
N PRO A 237 2.66 -10.36 23.99
CA PRO A 237 1.75 -11.46 24.31
C PRO A 237 1.28 -12.23 23.06
N GLY A 238 1.34 -13.57 23.12
CA GLY A 238 0.94 -14.45 22.01
C GLY A 238 2.00 -14.65 20.93
N VAL A 239 3.12 -13.93 20.97
CA VAL A 239 4.21 -14.07 20.00
C VAL A 239 5.27 -15.02 20.52
N THR A 240 5.66 -15.98 19.67
CA THR A 240 6.70 -16.95 19.96
C THR A 240 7.93 -16.70 19.11
N ARG A 241 9.12 -16.83 19.69
CA ARG A 241 10.37 -16.84 18.92
C ARG A 241 10.58 -18.22 18.30
N VAL A 242 10.51 -18.30 16.97
CA VAL A 242 10.65 -19.56 16.20
C VAL A 242 11.99 -19.70 15.50
N GLY A 243 12.83 -18.66 15.56
CA GLY A 243 14.19 -18.69 15.00
C GLY A 243 15.11 -17.64 15.62
N SER A 244 16.37 -17.60 15.14
CA SER A 244 17.36 -16.64 15.63
C SER A 244 16.96 -15.19 15.35
N LYS A 245 16.32 -14.95 14.21
CA LYS A 245 15.80 -13.65 13.77
C LYS A 245 14.30 -13.68 13.43
N ARG A 246 13.59 -14.73 13.84
CA ARG A 246 12.21 -14.98 13.44
C ARG A 246 11.27 -15.13 14.62
N ILE A 247 10.10 -14.51 14.49
CA ILE A 247 8.97 -14.67 15.41
C ILE A 247 7.74 -15.14 14.63
N ALA A 248 6.82 -15.79 15.33
CA ALA A 248 5.53 -16.19 14.80
C ALA A 248 4.41 -15.94 15.81
N PHE A 249 3.20 -15.74 15.30
CA PHE A 249 1.98 -15.70 16.10
C PHE A 249 0.77 -16.13 15.26
N ASP A 250 -0.27 -16.53 15.96
CA ASP A 250 -1.52 -17.01 15.37
C ASP A 250 -2.68 -16.11 15.83
N SER A 251 -3.64 -15.89 14.94
CA SER A 251 -4.86 -15.14 15.25
C SER A 251 -6.03 -15.59 14.39
N GLU A 252 -7.24 -15.55 14.96
CA GLU A 252 -8.50 -15.70 14.22
C GLU A 252 -9.13 -14.34 13.85
N ASP A 253 -8.55 -13.25 14.36
CA ASP A 253 -8.99 -11.87 14.09
C ASP A 253 -7.88 -11.11 13.37
N TYR A 254 -8.15 -10.66 12.14
CA TYR A 254 -7.18 -9.90 11.36
C TYR A 254 -6.83 -8.55 12.01
N TYR A 255 -7.72 -7.96 12.81
CA TYR A 255 -7.39 -6.76 13.57
C TYR A 255 -6.27 -7.01 14.58
N GLU A 256 -6.23 -8.17 15.23
CA GLU A 256 -5.13 -8.55 16.13
C GLU A 256 -3.80 -8.76 15.37
N VAL A 257 -3.86 -9.20 14.10
CA VAL A 257 -2.68 -9.22 13.23
C VAL A 257 -2.14 -7.80 13.06
N THR A 258 -2.97 -6.87 12.61
CA THR A 258 -2.52 -5.47 12.41
C THR A 258 -2.07 -4.78 13.69
N ARG A 259 -2.71 -5.07 14.84
CA ARG A 259 -2.27 -4.58 16.14
C ARG A 259 -0.91 -5.13 16.52
N THR A 260 -0.67 -6.42 16.33
CA THR A 260 0.60 -7.06 16.63
C THR A 260 1.72 -6.47 15.75
N LEU A 261 1.47 -6.31 14.45
CA LEU A 261 2.40 -5.64 13.54
C LEU A 261 2.69 -4.21 14.01
N TYR A 262 1.66 -3.43 14.35
CA TYR A 262 1.78 -2.03 14.81
C TYR A 262 2.68 -1.88 16.05
N PHE A 263 2.67 -2.83 16.98
CA PHE A 263 3.50 -2.75 18.20
C PHE A 263 4.91 -3.32 18.03
N ILE A 264 5.11 -4.23 17.07
CA ILE A 264 6.37 -4.95 16.89
C ILE A 264 7.28 -4.28 15.87
N LEU A 265 6.70 -3.79 14.78
CA LEU A 265 7.41 -3.17 13.66
C LEU A 265 7.77 -1.72 13.99
#